data_AF-A0A8T6VJG8-F1
#
_entry.id   AF-A0A8T6VJG8-F1
#
_cell.length_a   1.000
_cell.length_b   1.000
_cell.length_c   1.000
_cell.angle_alpha   90.00
_cell.angle_beta   90.00
_cell.angle_gamma   90.00
#
_symmetry.space_group_name_H-M   'P 1'
#
loop_
_entity.id
_entity.type
_entity.pdbx_description
1 polymer ?
#
loop_
_entity_poly.entity_id
_entity_poly.type
_entity_poly.pdbx_seq_one_letter_code
_entity_poly.pdbx_strand_id
1 'polypeptide(L)'
;IGSLFAKQDTLPEGGLPQPDFLVASTGACDTHFKWFEFVSRHFKVPLFLLDVPYNISGADSEQLETSHVEFYVSRLEELIEFLERQTETKLDIKKLRETEALSDRTSQLWMEIQNYRRTIPTPMDARDAFSAVFFML
;
A
#
# COMPACT_ATOMS: atom_id res chain seq x y z
N ILE A 1 -15.21 5.26 4.61
CA ILE A 1 -16.36 4.97 3.71
C ILE A 1 -17.32 6.16 3.49
N GLY A 2 -17.38 7.18 4.37
CA GLY A 2 -18.34 8.29 4.21
C GLY A 2 -18.21 9.07 2.89
N SER A 3 -16.99 9.25 2.38
CA SER A 3 -16.74 9.85 1.06
C SER A 3 -17.37 9.08 -0.10
N LEU A 4 -17.60 7.77 0.03
CA LEU A 4 -18.23 6.94 -1.01
C LEU A 4 -19.73 7.26 -1.19
N PHE A 5 -20.36 7.84 -0.15
CA PHE A 5 -21.79 8.16 -0.15
C PHE A 5 -22.07 9.66 -0.31
N ALA A 6 -21.02 10.48 -0.31
CA ALA A 6 -21.14 11.90 -0.59
C ALA A 6 -21.43 12.11 -2.08
N LYS A 7 -22.16 13.17 -2.41
CA LYS A 7 -22.34 13.58 -3.81
C LYS A 7 -20.97 13.97 -4.37
N GLN A 8 -20.64 13.47 -5.56
CA GLN A 8 -19.36 13.73 -6.23
C GLN A 8 -19.00 15.23 -6.25
N ASP A 9 -19.99 16.08 -6.58
CA ASP A 9 -19.85 17.54 -6.67
C ASP A 9 -19.59 18.25 -5.33
N THR A 10 -19.76 17.54 -4.21
CA THR A 10 -19.50 18.06 -2.85
C THR A 10 -18.15 17.64 -2.31
N LEU A 11 -17.41 16.79 -3.04
CA LEU A 11 -16.09 16.31 -2.65
C LEU A 11 -15.00 17.18 -3.28
N PRO A 12 -13.89 17.44 -2.56
CA PRO A 12 -12.70 18.06 -3.16
C PRO A 12 -12.24 17.29 -4.40
N GLU A 13 -11.83 18.02 -5.45
CA GLU A 13 -11.34 17.45 -6.73
C GLU A 13 -12.29 16.44 -7.40
N GLY A 14 -13.59 16.50 -7.09
CA GLY A 14 -14.57 15.56 -7.64
C GLY A 14 -14.49 14.15 -7.04
N GLY A 15 -13.84 13.97 -5.89
CA GLY A 15 -13.83 12.70 -5.15
C GLY A 15 -13.05 11.56 -5.84
N LEU A 16 -13.16 10.36 -5.28
CA LEU A 16 -12.51 9.17 -5.83
C LEU A 16 -13.38 8.57 -6.95
N PRO A 17 -12.77 8.07 -8.05
CA PRO A 17 -13.49 7.34 -9.07
C PRO A 17 -14.02 6.00 -8.52
N GLN A 18 -15.03 5.44 -9.19
CA GLN A 18 -15.49 4.09 -8.86
C GLN A 18 -14.37 3.08 -9.19
N PRO A 19 -14.06 2.14 -8.28
CA PRO A 19 -13.00 1.15 -8.52
C PRO A 19 -13.48 0.06 -9.47
N ASP A 20 -12.60 -0.46 -10.33
CA ASP A 20 -12.88 -1.67 -11.15
C ASP A 20 -12.55 -2.97 -10.39
N PHE A 21 -11.57 -2.90 -9.49
CA PHE A 21 -11.18 -3.95 -8.56
C PHE A 21 -10.45 -3.33 -7.37
N LEU A 22 -10.23 -4.14 -6.34
CA LEU A 22 -9.65 -3.71 -5.07
C LEU A 22 -8.52 -4.64 -4.64
N VAL A 23 -7.47 -4.07 -4.05
CA VAL A 23 -6.42 -4.80 -3.36
C VAL A 23 -6.31 -4.24 -1.94
N ALA A 24 -6.36 -5.11 -0.94
CA ALA A 24 -6.22 -4.76 0.46
C ALA A 24 -5.16 -5.65 1.12
N SER A 25 -4.55 -5.18 2.21
CA SER A 25 -3.59 -5.96 3.00
C SER A 25 -3.99 -6.02 4.46
N THR A 26 -3.70 -7.15 5.12
CA THR A 26 -3.86 -7.31 6.58
C THR A 26 -2.72 -6.67 7.38
N GLY A 27 -1.67 -6.16 6.72
CA GLY A 27 -0.49 -5.59 7.40
C GLY A 27 -0.73 -4.25 8.10
N ALA A 28 -1.81 -3.53 7.81
CA ALA A 28 -2.12 -2.24 8.45
C ALA A 28 -2.93 -2.43 9.75
N CYS A 29 -4.18 -2.87 9.61
CA CYS A 29 -5.05 -3.24 10.73
C CYS A 29 -6.22 -4.07 10.23
N ASP A 30 -6.80 -4.90 11.09
CA ASP A 30 -7.95 -5.74 10.75
C ASP A 30 -9.18 -4.93 10.32
N THR A 31 -9.27 -3.66 10.73
CA THR A 31 -10.38 -2.80 10.29
C THR A 31 -10.26 -2.44 8.80
N HIS A 32 -9.04 -2.37 8.27
CA HIS A 32 -8.78 -1.98 6.89
C HIS A 32 -9.43 -2.97 5.91
N PHE A 33 -9.26 -4.29 6.12
CA PHE A 33 -9.85 -5.27 5.20
C PHE A 33 -11.39 -5.26 5.28
N LYS A 34 -11.99 -4.97 6.43
CA LYS A 34 -13.45 -4.85 6.57
C LYS A 34 -14.02 -3.66 5.80
N TRP A 35 -13.29 -2.56 5.73
CA TRP A 35 -13.69 -1.45 4.86
C TRP A 35 -13.69 -1.89 3.40
N PHE A 36 -12.64 -2.56 2.94
CA PHE A 36 -12.53 -3.00 1.55
C PHE A 36 -13.52 -4.12 1.19
N GLU A 37 -13.84 -5.03 2.10
CA GLU A 37 -14.95 -5.99 1.96
C GLU A 37 -16.27 -5.25 1.70
N PHE A 38 -16.54 -4.18 2.47
CA PHE A 38 -17.73 -3.37 2.27
C PHE A 38 -17.73 -2.67 0.91
N VAL A 39 -16.61 -2.06 0.51
CA VAL A 39 -16.47 -1.39 -0.80
C VAL A 39 -16.69 -2.38 -1.94
N SER A 40 -16.07 -3.55 -1.86
CA SER A 40 -16.24 -4.65 -2.82
C SER A 40 -17.71 -5.06 -2.95
N ARG A 41 -18.41 -5.27 -1.83
CA ARG A 41 -19.85 -5.61 -1.84
C ARG A 41 -20.73 -4.50 -2.38
N HIS A 42 -20.37 -3.25 -2.12
CA HIS A 42 -21.13 -2.08 -2.56
C HIS A 42 -21.03 -1.89 -4.07
N PHE A 43 -19.82 -1.87 -4.62
CA PHE A 43 -19.57 -1.69 -6.05
C PHE A 43 -19.65 -2.99 -6.85
N LYS A 44 -19.72 -4.15 -6.18
CA LYS A 44 -19.74 -5.50 -6.77
C LYS A 44 -18.50 -5.79 -7.61
N VAL A 45 -17.34 -5.37 -7.11
CA VAL A 45 -16.05 -5.48 -7.79
C VAL A 45 -15.14 -6.49 -7.10
N PRO A 46 -14.23 -7.16 -7.82
CA PRO A 46 -13.31 -8.13 -7.25
C PRO A 46 -12.43 -7.51 -6.17
N LEU A 47 -12.17 -8.25 -5.10
CA LEU A 47 -11.27 -7.89 -4.01
C LEU A 47 -10.21 -8.96 -3.84
N PHE A 48 -8.94 -8.57 -3.91
CA PHE A 48 -7.83 -9.40 -3.50
C PHE A 48 -7.35 -8.99 -2.10
N LEU A 49 -7.25 -9.95 -1.19
CA LEU A 49 -6.66 -9.75 0.13
C LEU A 49 -5.25 -10.33 0.16
N LEU A 50 -4.27 -9.45 0.29
CA LEU A 50 -2.87 -9.78 0.53
C LEU A 50 -2.65 -9.98 2.03
N ASP A 51 -2.73 -11.24 2.45
CA ASP A 51 -2.53 -11.61 3.84
C ASP A 51 -1.05 -11.58 4.23
N VAL A 52 -0.71 -10.78 5.24
CA VAL A 52 0.63 -10.60 5.77
C VAL A 52 0.73 -11.36 7.09
N PRO A 53 1.61 -12.38 7.19
CA PRO A 53 1.81 -13.10 8.44
C PRO A 53 2.20 -12.18 9.60
N TYR A 54 1.56 -12.37 10.75
CA TYR A 54 1.93 -11.67 11.96
C TYR A 54 3.20 -12.27 12.56
N ASN A 55 4.25 -11.46 12.67
CA ASN A 55 5.44 -11.85 13.42
C ASN A 55 5.31 -11.44 14.89
N ILE A 56 5.27 -12.44 15.79
CA ILE A 56 5.17 -12.24 17.25
C ILE A 56 6.51 -12.36 17.97
N SER A 57 7.58 -12.81 17.30
CA SER A 57 8.92 -12.96 17.88
C SER A 57 9.69 -11.64 17.99
N GLY A 58 9.18 -10.56 17.37
CA GLY A 58 9.77 -9.22 17.38
C GLY A 58 10.15 -8.74 15.98
N ALA A 59 10.84 -7.60 15.90
CA ALA A 59 11.28 -7.01 14.63
C ALA A 59 12.63 -7.56 14.13
N ASP A 60 13.15 -8.60 14.77
CA ASP A 60 14.42 -9.22 14.40
C ASP A 60 14.22 -10.12 13.17
N SER A 61 14.87 -9.75 12.06
CA SER A 61 14.81 -10.52 10.81
C SER A 61 15.41 -11.92 10.95
N GLU A 62 16.31 -12.16 11.90
CA GLU A 62 16.88 -13.49 12.15
C GLU A 62 15.87 -14.44 12.80
N GLN A 63 14.82 -13.89 13.41
CA GLN A 63 13.75 -14.65 14.07
C GLN A 63 12.49 -14.78 13.19
N LEU A 64 12.58 -14.35 11.93
CA LEU A 64 11.49 -14.49 10.98
C LEU A 64 11.42 -15.95 10.51
N GLU A 65 10.27 -16.58 10.72
CA GLU A 65 10.07 -17.95 10.26
C GLU A 65 10.09 -18.03 8.73
N THR A 66 10.87 -18.97 8.18
CA THR A 66 10.93 -19.20 6.72
C THR A 66 9.55 -19.48 6.12
N SER A 67 8.69 -20.18 6.85
CA SER A 67 7.30 -20.46 6.49
C SER A 67 6.48 -19.18 6.24
N HIS A 68 6.70 -18.12 7.01
CA HIS A 68 6.03 -16.83 6.82
C HIS A 68 6.48 -16.15 5.52
N VAL A 69 7.78 -16.23 5.21
CA VAL A 69 8.33 -15.69 3.97
C VAL A 69 7.79 -16.45 2.76
N GLU A 70 7.84 -17.78 2.79
CA GLU A 70 7.34 -18.65 1.72
C GLU A 70 5.84 -18.43 1.48
N PHE A 71 5.05 -18.34 2.55
CA PHE A 71 3.63 -18.00 2.44
C PHE A 71 3.43 -16.62 1.83
N TYR A 72 4.15 -15.59 2.29
CA TYR A 72 3.97 -14.25 1.75
C TYR A 72 4.35 -14.16 0.27
N VAL A 73 5.42 -14.86 -0.14
CA VAL A 73 5.81 -14.98 -1.55
C VAL A 73 4.69 -15.63 -2.38
N SER A 74 4.07 -16.71 -1.91
CA SER A 74 2.96 -17.33 -2.65
C SER A 74 1.74 -16.41 -2.75
N ARG A 75 1.45 -15.62 -1.70
CA ARG A 75 0.39 -14.59 -1.76
C ARG A 75 0.69 -13.48 -2.76
N LEU A 76 1.97 -13.12 -2.95
CA LEU A 76 2.38 -12.17 -3.99
C LEU A 76 2.24 -12.76 -5.40
N GLU A 77 2.56 -14.04 -5.60
CA GLU A 77 2.34 -14.73 -6.87
C GLU A 77 0.85 -14.76 -7.23
N GLU A 78 -0.02 -15.08 -6.27
CA GLU A 78 -1.47 -15.02 -6.46
C GLU A 78 -1.98 -13.59 -6.76
N LEU A 79 -1.37 -12.57 -6.16
CA LEU A 79 -1.68 -11.17 -6.45
C LEU A 79 -1.33 -10.83 -7.90
N ILE A 80 -0.18 -11.29 -8.39
CA ILE A 80 0.21 -11.11 -9.79
C ILE A 80 -0.84 -11.75 -10.70
N GLU A 81 -1.22 -13.02 -10.46
CA GLU A 81 -2.26 -13.69 -11.25
C GLU A 81 -3.62 -12.99 -11.20
N PHE A 82 -3.98 -12.41 -10.06
CA PHE A 82 -5.17 -11.58 -9.94
C PHE A 82 -5.08 -10.33 -10.81
N LEU A 83 -3.98 -9.57 -10.71
CA LEU A 83 -3.78 -8.34 -11.46
C LEU A 83 -3.72 -8.59 -12.97
N GLU A 84 -3.05 -9.65 -13.41
CA GLU A 84 -3.00 -10.03 -14.83
C GLU A 84 -4.40 -10.36 -15.38
N ARG A 85 -5.27 -10.97 -14.57
CA ARG A 85 -6.66 -11.23 -14.95
C ARG A 85 -7.51 -9.95 -15.00
N GLN A 86 -7.32 -9.02 -14.07
CA GLN A 86 -8.10 -7.77 -14.04
C GLN A 86 -7.66 -6.77 -15.12
N THR A 87 -6.37 -6.75 -15.44
CA THR A 87 -5.78 -5.77 -16.38
C THR A 87 -5.52 -6.33 -17.77
N GLU A 88 -5.74 -7.63 -17.97
CA GLU A 88 -5.43 -8.38 -19.18
C GLU A 88 -3.97 -8.21 -19.67
N THR A 89 -3.08 -7.81 -18.76
CA THR A 89 -1.69 -7.46 -19.05
C THR A 89 -0.76 -8.35 -18.25
N LYS A 90 0.18 -9.01 -18.92
CA LYS A 90 1.19 -9.84 -18.26
C LYS A 90 2.27 -9.00 -17.58
N LEU A 91 2.76 -9.48 -16.44
CA LEU A 91 3.82 -8.82 -15.70
C LEU A 91 5.11 -8.77 -16.52
N ASP A 92 5.62 -7.56 -16.73
CA ASP A 92 6.95 -7.33 -17.27
C ASP A 92 7.96 -7.26 -16.12
N ILE A 93 8.73 -8.34 -15.94
CA ILE A 93 9.73 -8.47 -14.88
C ILE A 93 10.80 -7.37 -14.97
N LYS A 94 11.12 -6.87 -16.17
CA LYS A 94 12.09 -5.79 -16.32
C LYS A 94 11.52 -4.48 -15.75
N LYS A 95 10.28 -4.15 -16.10
CA LYS A 95 9.59 -2.98 -15.55
C LYS A 95 9.37 -3.09 -14.04
N LEU A 96 9.09 -4.30 -13.54
CA LEU A 96 8.97 -4.53 -12.09
C LEU A 96 10.28 -4.18 -11.37
N ARG A 97 11.42 -4.68 -11.86
CA ARG A 97 12.75 -4.38 -11.29
C ARG A 97 13.10 -2.90 -11.35
N GLU A 98 12.76 -2.23 -12.46
CA GLU A 98 12.94 -0.78 -12.58
C GLU A 98 12.07 -0.03 -11.55
N THR A 99 10.82 -0.45 -11.35
CA THR A 99 9.89 0.14 -10.37
C THR A 99 10.36 -0.10 -8.94
N GLU A 100 10.85 -1.30 -8.63
CA GLU A 100 11.45 -1.64 -7.33
C GLU A 100 12.64 -0.74 -7.01
N ALA A 101 13.58 -0.58 -7.96
CA ALA A 101 14.74 0.27 -7.78
C ALA A 101 14.37 1.75 -7.56
N LEU A 102 13.33 2.24 -8.22
CA LEU A 102 12.80 3.59 -7.99
C LEU A 102 12.15 3.74 -6.61
N SER A 103 11.41 2.71 -6.16
CA SER A 103 10.78 2.68 -4.83
C SER A 103 11.82 2.67 -3.71
N ASP A 104 12.87 1.85 -3.84
CA ASP A 104 14.00 1.81 -2.90
C ASP A 104 14.72 3.17 -2.83
N ARG A 105 15.05 3.75 -3.99
CA ARG A 105 15.66 5.09 -4.05
C ARG A 105 14.78 6.15 -3.39
N THR A 106 13.47 6.12 -3.61
CA THR A 106 12.53 7.06 -2.99
C THR A 106 12.52 6.91 -1.48
N SER A 107 12.52 5.68 -0.98
CA SER A 107 12.59 5.38 0.46
C SER A 107 13.88 5.87 1.10
N GLN A 108 15.02 5.69 0.42
CA GLN A 108 16.33 6.18 0.88
C GLN A 108 16.36 7.71 0.98
N LEU A 109 15.90 8.41 -0.07
CA LEU A 109 15.81 9.87 -0.08
C LEU A 109 14.90 10.39 1.03
N TRP A 110 13.79 9.71 1.29
CA TRP A 110 12.93 10.06 2.41
C TRP A 110 13.63 9.95 3.75
N MET A 111 14.33 8.84 4.00
CA MET A 111 15.10 8.68 5.24
C MET A 111 16.16 9.77 5.38
N GLU A 112 16.80 10.18 4.29
CA GLU A 112 17.76 11.30 4.27
C GLU A 112 17.09 12.62 4.67
N ILE A 113 15.94 12.95 4.06
CA ILE A 113 15.13 14.12 4.41
C ILE A 113 14.77 14.11 5.90
N GLN A 114 14.31 12.97 6.41
CA GLN A 114 13.96 12.82 7.83
C GLN A 114 15.18 12.97 8.75
N ASN A 115 16.38 12.58 8.30
CA ASN A 115 17.62 12.79 9.04
C ASN A 115 18.01 14.28 9.10
N TYR A 116 17.85 15.05 8.02
CA TYR A 116 18.10 16.49 8.04
C TYR A 116 17.19 17.23 9.03
N ARG A 117 15.97 16.74 9.24
CA ARG A 117 15.01 17.31 10.21
C ARG A 117 15.47 17.26 11.68
N ARG A 118 16.53 16.52 11.98
CA ARG A 118 17.16 16.47 13.32
C ARG A 118 18.02 17.69 13.65
N THR A 119 18.35 18.51 12.65
CA THR A 119 19.15 19.73 12.85
C THR A 119 18.37 20.82 13.58
N ILE A 120 19.09 21.73 14.26
CA ILE A 120 18.50 22.89 14.96
C ILE A 120 19.11 24.17 14.37
N PRO A 121 18.31 25.08 13.81
CA PRO A 121 16.86 24.98 13.63
C PRO A 121 16.48 23.89 12.60
N THR A 122 15.31 23.27 12.79
CA THR A 122 14.84 22.23 11.86
C THR A 122 14.41 22.84 10.53
N PRO A 123 14.85 22.30 9.38
CA PRO A 123 14.55 22.87 8.07
C PRO A 123 13.11 22.59 7.60
N MET A 124 12.42 21.62 8.19
CA MET A 124 11.05 21.24 7.84
C MET A 124 10.27 20.81 9.09
N ASP A 125 9.16 21.50 9.35
CA ASP A 125 8.34 21.24 10.52
C ASP A 125 7.56 19.92 10.42
N ALA A 126 6.77 19.59 11.45
CA ALA A 126 6.00 18.35 11.47
C ALA A 126 4.79 18.36 10.52
N ARG A 127 4.20 19.53 10.26
CA ARG A 127 3.02 19.65 9.39
C ARG A 127 3.40 19.43 7.93
N ASP A 128 4.48 20.08 7.50
CA ASP A 128 4.97 19.98 6.13
C ASP A 128 5.45 18.56 5.85
N ALA A 129 6.15 17.94 6.80
CA ALA A 129 6.58 16.55 6.68
C ALA A 129 5.41 15.58 6.58
N PHE A 130 4.35 15.75 7.37
CA PHE A 130 3.17 14.88 7.28
C PHE A 130 2.44 15.05 5.95
N SER A 131 2.41 16.28 5.42
CA SER A 131 1.84 16.55 4.09
C SER A 131 2.65 15.89 2.97
N ALA A 132 3.98 15.82 3.13
CA ALA A 132 4.87 15.19 2.17
C ALA A 132 4.76 13.64 2.12
N VAL A 133 4.33 12.99 3.20
CA VAL A 133 4.16 11.52 3.26
C VAL A 133 3.18 11.01 2.18
N PHE A 134 2.16 11.80 1.83
CA PHE A 134 1.18 11.41 0.81
C PHE A 134 1.78 11.25 -0.59
N PHE A 135 2.93 11.84 -0.88
CA PHE A 135 3.63 11.67 -2.17
C PHE A 135 4.55 10.45 -2.21
N MET A 136 4.63 9.71 -1.10
CA MET A 136 5.47 8.53 -0.98
C MET A 136 4.71 7.21 -0.80
N LEU A 137 3.42 7.29 -0.47
CA LEU A 137 2.50 6.16 -0.41
C LEU A 137 1.93 5.90 -1.80
#